data_AF-A0A969CDJ1-F1
#
_entry.id   AF-A0A969CDJ1-F1
#
_cell.length_a   1.000
_cell.length_b   1.000
_cell.length_c   1.000
_cell.angle_alpha   90.00
_cell.angle_beta   90.00
_cell.angle_gamma   90.00
#
_symmetry.space_group_name_H-M   'P 1'
#
loop_
_entity.id
_entity.type
_entity.pdbx_description
1 polymer ?
#
loop_
_entity_poly.entity_id
_entity_poly.type
_entity_poly.pdbx_seq_one_letter_code
_entity_poly.pdbx_strand_id
1 'polypeptide(L)'
;MLTCTTALVVSACSKETNLTQQSSISPTAIAVVQTSPSASPEVGKTEIVAELDITPGNVTASRDGRMFASVHGMRRGPAQLIEIKPGKNNWSTFPNQEWNAKPGSGSNVLNTAHGVAIDSQDRLWVTDHGNWMPDNGKPQQPKLVAFDINTRKQVFRMDFPEEIGPRGGIMQDIAVDAERGFAYIADCGATPAIVVVDINNKTAHRFTNHPSLNAENVDLVVEGQILKFPRPDGSMQNARVPINPITISADGEIIYYGAMNGET
;
A
#
# COMPACT_ATOMS: atom_id res chain seq x y z
N MET A 1 2.00 -29.29 -7.65
CA MET A 1 2.33 -27.85 -7.68
C MET A 1 1.03 -27.10 -7.80
N LEU A 2 0.48 -26.56 -6.71
CA LEU A 2 -0.67 -25.65 -6.78
C LEU A 2 -0.13 -24.28 -7.18
N THR A 3 -0.38 -23.86 -8.41
CA THR A 3 -0.18 -22.47 -8.84
C THR A 3 -1.27 -21.63 -8.20
N CYS A 4 -0.92 -20.84 -7.19
CA CYS A 4 -1.83 -19.89 -6.55
C CYS A 4 -1.89 -18.63 -7.41
N THR A 5 -2.86 -18.53 -8.32
CA THR A 5 -3.11 -17.31 -9.10
C THR A 5 -3.85 -16.31 -8.21
N THR A 6 -3.31 -15.10 -8.05
CA THR A 6 -4.01 -14.03 -7.31
C THR A 6 -4.73 -13.12 -8.31
N ALA A 7 -6.02 -12.89 -8.12
CA ALA A 7 -6.80 -11.94 -8.92
C ALA A 7 -6.95 -10.62 -8.13
N LEU A 8 -6.60 -9.50 -8.76
CA LEU A 8 -6.95 -8.18 -8.24
C LEU A 8 -8.36 -7.84 -8.72
N VAL A 9 -9.27 -7.65 -7.77
CA VAL A 9 -10.67 -7.36 -8.01
C VAL A 9 -10.97 -5.94 -7.51
N VAL A 10 -11.52 -5.10 -8.37
CA VAL A 10 -11.98 -3.75 -8.01
C VAL A 10 -13.52 -3.73 -8.03
N SER A 11 -14.14 -3.05 -7.07
CA SER A 11 -15.58 -2.82 -7.00
C SER A 11 -15.87 -1.32 -7.05
N ALA A 12 -16.84 -0.90 -7.86
CA ALA A 12 -17.18 0.51 -8.06
C ALA A 12 -18.20 1.03 -7.02
N CYS A 13 -17.98 2.23 -6.50
CA CYS A 13 -18.95 3.02 -5.70
C CYS A 13 -19.17 4.38 -6.39
N SER A 14 -20.42 4.77 -6.65
CA SER A 14 -20.75 6.04 -7.32
C SER A 14 -21.26 7.12 -6.35
N LYS A 15 -20.87 8.38 -6.60
CA LYS A 15 -21.66 9.57 -6.27
C LYS A 15 -22.12 10.20 -7.59
N GLU A 16 -23.41 10.46 -7.72
CA GLU A 16 -24.00 11.06 -8.92
C GLU A 16 -23.64 12.55 -9.04
N THR A 17 -23.27 13.00 -10.25
CA THR A 17 -23.36 14.42 -10.59
C THR A 17 -23.65 14.58 -12.08
N ASN A 18 -24.82 15.14 -12.40
CA ASN A 18 -25.26 15.42 -13.77
C ASN A 18 -24.74 16.79 -14.23
N LEU A 19 -24.03 16.85 -15.36
CA LEU A 19 -23.85 18.08 -16.13
C LEU A 19 -24.03 17.78 -17.63
N THR A 20 -25.01 18.44 -18.22
CA THR A 20 -25.27 18.47 -19.67
C THR A 20 -24.74 19.79 -20.24
N GLN A 21 -24.00 19.74 -21.34
CA GLN A 21 -23.97 20.83 -22.32
C GLN A 21 -23.54 20.32 -23.70
N GLN A 22 -24.32 20.71 -24.71
CA GLN A 22 -24.07 20.49 -26.14
C GLN A 22 -23.57 21.80 -26.78
N SER A 23 -22.62 21.69 -27.72
CA SER A 23 -22.44 22.68 -28.78
C SER A 23 -21.83 22.03 -30.02
N SER A 24 -22.41 22.34 -31.19
CA SER A 24 -22.19 21.76 -32.51
C SER A 24 -21.21 22.56 -33.37
N ILE A 25 -20.23 21.90 -34.03
CA ILE A 25 -19.48 22.43 -35.19
C ILE A 25 -19.20 21.28 -36.18
N SER A 26 -19.38 21.54 -37.49
CA SER A 26 -19.19 20.64 -38.65
C SER A 26 -17.73 20.57 -39.17
N PRO A 27 -17.37 19.62 -40.07
CA PRO A 27 -16.15 18.84 -39.89
C PRO A 27 -14.98 19.22 -40.83
N THR A 28 -13.76 19.12 -40.28
CA THR A 28 -12.54 18.79 -41.03
C THR A 28 -12.15 17.38 -40.60
N ALA A 29 -11.94 16.46 -41.54
CA ALA A 29 -11.70 15.04 -41.26
C ALA A 29 -10.34 14.82 -40.57
N ILE A 30 -10.35 14.88 -39.25
CA ILE A 30 -9.35 14.25 -38.38
C ILE A 30 -9.88 12.85 -38.10
N ALA A 31 -9.07 11.83 -38.36
CA ALA A 31 -9.39 10.47 -37.93
C ALA A 31 -9.39 10.45 -36.39
N VAL A 32 -10.56 10.72 -35.80
CA VAL A 32 -10.80 10.52 -34.38
C VAL A 32 -10.82 9.02 -34.18
N VAL A 33 -9.78 8.48 -33.55
CA VAL A 33 -9.83 7.15 -32.96
C VAL A 33 -10.97 7.20 -31.95
N GLN A 34 -12.13 6.68 -32.33
CA GLN A 34 -13.24 6.48 -31.41
C GLN A 34 -12.80 5.40 -30.43
N THR A 35 -12.22 5.83 -29.31
CA THR A 35 -12.14 4.97 -28.14
C THR A 35 -13.57 4.78 -27.68
N SER A 36 -14.15 3.61 -27.97
CA SER A 36 -15.43 3.22 -27.39
C SER A 36 -15.37 3.48 -25.88
N PRO A 37 -16.33 4.21 -25.30
CA PRO A 37 -16.35 4.36 -23.85
C PRO A 37 -16.46 2.96 -23.28
N SER A 38 -15.44 2.53 -22.54
CA SER A 38 -15.53 1.34 -21.72
C SER A 38 -16.80 1.50 -20.89
N ALA A 39 -17.73 0.55 -21.00
CA ALA A 39 -18.96 0.59 -20.21
C ALA A 39 -18.57 0.79 -18.74
N SER A 40 -19.23 1.73 -18.07
CA SER A 40 -18.98 1.95 -16.64
C SER A 40 -19.23 0.64 -15.89
N PRO A 41 -18.36 0.26 -14.94
CA PRO A 41 -18.52 -0.98 -14.19
C PRO A 41 -19.88 -0.99 -13.51
N GLU A 42 -20.60 -2.09 -13.65
CA GLU A 42 -21.90 -2.29 -13.02
C GLU A 42 -21.71 -2.41 -11.50
N VAL A 43 -22.43 -1.58 -10.74
CA VAL A 43 -22.32 -1.54 -9.28
C VAL A 43 -22.57 -2.93 -8.69
N GLY A 44 -21.67 -3.38 -7.80
CA GLY A 44 -21.76 -4.68 -7.15
C GLY A 44 -21.27 -5.87 -8.00
N LYS A 45 -20.81 -5.65 -9.24
CA LYS A 45 -20.11 -6.68 -10.01
C LYS A 45 -18.61 -6.53 -9.86
N THR A 46 -17.95 -7.66 -9.63
CA THR A 46 -16.49 -7.78 -9.59
C THR A 46 -15.95 -7.97 -11.00
N GLU A 47 -14.93 -7.21 -11.36
CA GLU A 47 -14.16 -7.37 -12.59
C GLU A 47 -12.73 -7.79 -12.27
N ILE A 48 -12.19 -8.73 -13.05
CA ILE A 48 -10.77 -9.07 -13.00
C ILE A 48 -10.01 -8.00 -13.78
N VAL A 49 -9.26 -7.17 -13.07
CA VAL A 49 -8.43 -6.11 -13.68
C VAL A 49 -7.06 -6.66 -14.08
N ALA A 50 -6.49 -7.53 -13.23
CA ALA A 50 -5.23 -8.22 -13.49
C ALA A 50 -5.18 -9.58 -12.78
N GLU A 51 -4.51 -10.54 -13.42
CA GLU A 51 -4.09 -11.81 -12.82
C GLU A 51 -2.59 -11.76 -12.58
N LEU A 52 -2.13 -12.05 -11.36
CA LEU A 52 -0.73 -11.99 -10.99
C LEU A 52 -0.22 -13.35 -10.49
N ASP A 53 1.00 -13.68 -10.89
CA ASP A 53 1.82 -14.79 -10.41
C ASP A 53 2.62 -14.44 -9.15
N ILE A 54 2.71 -13.15 -8.84
CA ILE A 54 3.22 -12.60 -7.58
C ILE A 54 2.08 -12.24 -6.64
N THR A 55 2.32 -12.32 -5.33
CA THR A 55 1.33 -11.92 -4.32
C THR A 55 1.44 -10.42 -4.02
N PRO A 56 0.49 -9.59 -4.48
CA PRO A 56 0.45 -8.18 -4.08
C PRO A 56 0.20 -8.05 -2.57
N GLY A 57 0.83 -7.06 -1.94
CA GLY A 57 0.55 -6.60 -0.58
C GLY A 57 -0.53 -5.52 -0.64
N ASN A 58 -0.17 -4.27 -0.36
CA ASN A 58 -1.04 -3.11 -0.54
C ASN A 58 -1.05 -2.69 -2.02
N VAL A 59 -2.18 -2.16 -2.48
CA VAL A 59 -2.40 -1.72 -3.86
C VAL A 59 -2.92 -0.29 -3.86
N THR A 60 -2.46 0.53 -4.79
CA THR A 60 -2.94 1.90 -5.02
C THR A 60 -3.06 2.18 -6.51
N ALA A 61 -3.88 3.16 -6.89
CA ALA A 61 -4.03 3.60 -8.27
C ALA A 61 -3.89 5.12 -8.38
N SER A 62 -3.32 5.59 -9.48
CA SER A 62 -3.29 7.01 -9.84
C SER A 62 -4.62 7.44 -10.47
N ARG A 63 -4.81 8.76 -10.59
CA ARG A 63 -6.00 9.35 -11.21
C ARG A 63 -6.20 8.95 -12.68
N ASP A 64 -5.11 8.63 -13.40
CA ASP A 64 -5.14 8.15 -14.78
C ASP A 64 -5.23 6.61 -14.90
N GLY A 65 -5.41 5.90 -13.78
CA GLY A 65 -5.68 4.46 -13.75
C GLY A 65 -4.43 3.57 -13.78
N ARG A 66 -3.22 4.13 -13.59
CA ARG A 66 -2.01 3.31 -13.39
C ARG A 66 -2.08 2.69 -12.00
N MET A 67 -1.79 1.39 -11.91
CA MET A 67 -1.89 0.62 -10.67
C MET A 67 -0.51 0.26 -10.16
N PHE A 68 -0.31 0.32 -8.86
CA PHE A 68 0.95 -0.01 -8.20
C PHE A 68 0.67 -0.86 -6.99
N ALA A 69 1.58 -1.79 -6.69
CA ALA A 69 1.48 -2.62 -5.51
C ALA A 69 2.84 -2.90 -4.89
N SER A 70 2.89 -2.99 -3.58
CA SER A 70 3.98 -3.70 -2.92
C SER A 70 3.83 -5.21 -3.17
N VAL A 71 4.93 -5.94 -3.08
CA VAL A 71 4.91 -7.42 -3.07
C VAL A 71 4.98 -7.88 -1.62
N HIS A 72 4.06 -8.75 -1.23
CA HIS A 72 3.84 -9.12 0.17
C HIS A 72 5.12 -9.69 0.82
N GLY A 73 5.60 -9.06 1.91
CA GLY A 73 6.89 -9.39 2.53
C GLY A 73 7.04 -10.83 3.05
N MET A 74 5.94 -11.51 3.39
CA MET A 74 5.91 -12.95 3.75
C MET A 74 5.80 -13.91 2.56
N ARG A 75 5.55 -13.40 1.35
CA ARG A 75 5.48 -14.16 0.09
C ARG A 75 6.36 -13.48 -0.95
N ARG A 76 7.62 -13.25 -0.58
CA ARG A 76 8.60 -12.55 -1.41
C ARG A 76 8.66 -13.17 -2.81
N GLY A 77 8.74 -12.29 -3.80
CA GLY A 77 8.92 -12.66 -5.19
C GLY A 77 10.19 -12.02 -5.77
N PRO A 78 10.25 -11.89 -7.11
CA PRO A 78 11.36 -11.25 -7.81
C PRO A 78 11.38 -9.71 -7.69
N ALA A 79 10.42 -9.12 -6.98
CA ALA A 79 10.25 -7.68 -6.82
C ALA A 79 9.68 -7.35 -5.43
N GLN A 80 9.75 -6.07 -5.05
CA GLN A 80 9.23 -5.50 -3.81
C GLN A 80 8.14 -4.46 -4.09
N LEU A 81 8.23 -3.77 -5.22
CA LEU A 81 7.28 -2.76 -5.68
C LEU A 81 7.12 -2.87 -7.19
N ILE A 82 5.87 -2.92 -7.63
CA ILE A 82 5.51 -3.17 -9.02
C ILE A 82 4.54 -2.11 -9.53
N GLU A 83 4.63 -1.84 -10.83
CA GLU A 83 3.56 -1.22 -11.61
C GLU A 83 2.81 -2.35 -12.33
N ILE A 84 1.50 -2.42 -12.11
CA ILE A 84 0.59 -3.41 -12.69
C ILE A 84 -0.05 -2.79 -13.92
N LYS A 85 -0.09 -3.56 -15.01
CA LYS A 85 -0.83 -3.25 -16.24
C LYS A 85 -1.96 -4.28 -16.40
N PRO A 86 -3.06 -3.93 -17.07
CA PRO A 86 -4.15 -4.87 -17.30
C PRO A 86 -3.71 -6.16 -17.99
N GLY A 87 -4.41 -7.25 -17.68
CA GLY A 87 -4.17 -8.58 -18.24
C GLY A 87 -3.41 -9.52 -17.31
N LYS A 88 -2.88 -10.60 -17.87
CA LYS A 88 -2.25 -11.69 -17.13
C LYS A 88 -0.74 -11.51 -17.01
N ASN A 89 -0.24 -11.51 -15.78
CA ASN A 89 1.18 -11.37 -15.42
C ASN A 89 1.87 -10.18 -16.11
N ASN A 90 1.12 -9.09 -16.31
CA ASN A 90 1.60 -7.90 -17.00
C ASN A 90 1.99 -6.84 -15.97
N TRP A 91 3.21 -6.97 -15.43
CA TRP A 91 3.73 -6.04 -14.43
C TRP A 91 5.22 -5.79 -14.66
N SER A 92 5.73 -4.70 -14.07
CA SER A 92 7.16 -4.37 -14.10
C SER A 92 7.62 -3.81 -12.77
N THR A 93 8.92 -3.95 -12.44
CA THR A 93 9.47 -3.34 -11.23
C THR A 93 9.34 -1.82 -11.29
N PHE A 94 8.96 -1.23 -10.16
CA PHE A 94 8.85 0.21 -10.00
C PHE A 94 9.68 0.67 -8.78
N PRO A 95 10.37 1.82 -8.85
CA PRO A 95 10.59 2.65 -10.04
C PRO A 95 11.51 1.98 -11.08
N ASN A 96 12.41 1.10 -10.63
CA ASN A 96 13.38 0.41 -11.48
C ASN A 96 13.91 -0.87 -10.78
N GLN A 97 14.84 -1.57 -11.42
CA GLN A 97 15.45 -2.78 -10.87
C GLN A 97 16.40 -2.49 -9.70
N GLU A 98 17.04 -1.33 -9.65
CA GLU A 98 17.97 -0.96 -8.59
C GLU A 98 17.24 -0.84 -7.24
N TRP A 99 16.06 -0.21 -7.23
CA TRP A 99 15.22 -0.15 -6.03
C TRP A 99 14.60 -1.50 -5.66
N ASN A 100 14.46 -2.42 -6.62
CA ASN A 100 13.99 -3.79 -6.41
C ASN A 100 15.15 -4.81 -6.35
N ALA A 101 16.38 -4.34 -6.09
CA ALA A 101 17.51 -5.23 -5.89
C ALA A 101 17.34 -6.06 -4.61
N LYS A 102 18.22 -7.06 -4.41
CA LYS A 102 18.09 -8.02 -3.31
C LYS A 102 17.89 -7.31 -1.94
N PRO A 103 16.81 -7.59 -1.20
CA PRO A 103 16.61 -7.07 0.15
C PRO A 103 17.84 -7.27 1.04
N GLY A 104 18.22 -6.22 1.76
CA GLY A 104 19.40 -6.18 2.62
C GLY A 104 20.71 -5.84 1.90
N SER A 105 20.71 -5.62 0.58
CA SER A 105 21.92 -5.25 -0.18
C SER A 105 22.35 -3.79 0.02
N GLY A 106 21.50 -2.94 0.58
CA GLY A 106 21.84 -1.55 0.89
C GLY A 106 20.65 -0.71 1.34
N SER A 107 20.89 0.57 1.63
CA SER A 107 19.84 1.51 2.02
C SER A 107 19.05 2.08 0.83
N ASN A 108 19.65 2.07 -0.37
CA ASN A 108 19.05 2.55 -1.63
C ASN A 108 18.25 1.46 -2.37
N VAL A 109 17.72 0.48 -1.63
CA VAL A 109 16.83 -0.57 -2.15
C VAL A 109 15.60 -0.66 -1.24
N LEU A 110 14.48 -1.09 -1.78
CA LEU A 110 13.31 -1.47 -1.02
C LEU A 110 13.58 -2.84 -0.39
N ASN A 111 13.55 -2.92 0.93
CA ASN A 111 13.85 -4.16 1.63
C ASN A 111 12.58 -4.93 1.95
N THR A 112 11.63 -4.28 2.60
CA THR A 112 10.31 -4.84 2.85
C THR A 112 9.27 -3.74 2.70
N ALA A 113 9.07 -3.34 1.43
CA ALA A 113 8.00 -2.43 1.04
C ALA A 113 6.64 -3.00 1.45
N HIS A 114 5.75 -2.16 1.99
CA HIS A 114 4.44 -2.60 2.44
C HIS A 114 3.34 -1.59 2.06
N GLY A 115 3.09 -0.58 2.86
CA GLY A 115 2.08 0.45 2.61
C GLY A 115 2.43 1.24 1.37
N VAL A 116 1.44 1.41 0.48
CA VAL A 116 1.57 2.23 -0.73
C VAL A 116 0.39 3.17 -0.86
N ALA A 117 0.64 4.43 -1.23
CA ALA A 117 -0.39 5.42 -1.51
C ALA A 117 0.07 6.35 -2.63
N ILE A 118 -0.86 6.80 -3.46
CA ILE A 118 -0.61 7.88 -4.43
C ILE A 118 -1.29 9.14 -3.92
N ASP A 119 -0.53 10.24 -3.93
CA ASP A 119 -1.06 11.54 -3.55
C ASP A 119 -1.55 12.36 -4.75
N SER A 120 -2.10 13.56 -4.46
CA SER A 120 -2.62 14.49 -5.48
C SER A 120 -1.57 15.07 -6.43
N GLN A 121 -0.28 14.81 -6.18
CA GLN A 121 0.84 15.26 -7.00
C GLN A 121 1.46 14.12 -7.82
N ASP A 122 0.76 12.99 -7.97
CA ASP A 122 1.23 11.80 -8.68
C ASP A 122 2.54 11.24 -8.09
N ARG A 123 2.71 11.32 -6.76
CA ARG A 123 3.82 10.69 -6.03
C ARG A 123 3.34 9.39 -5.39
N LEU A 124 4.02 8.28 -5.70
CA LEU A 124 3.84 7.00 -5.05
C LEU A 124 4.68 6.93 -3.78
N TRP A 125 4.00 7.01 -2.64
CA TRP A 125 4.57 6.84 -1.30
C TRP A 125 4.65 5.37 -0.94
N VAL A 126 5.75 4.99 -0.28
CA VAL A 126 6.04 3.60 0.07
C VAL A 126 6.66 3.53 1.45
N THR A 127 6.04 2.80 2.37
CA THR A 127 6.67 2.42 3.64
C THR A 127 7.56 1.20 3.42
N ASP A 128 8.76 1.21 3.99
CA ASP A 128 9.67 0.07 4.02
C ASP A 128 10.13 -0.14 5.46
N HIS A 129 9.78 -1.28 6.04
CA HIS A 129 10.09 -1.57 7.44
C HIS A 129 11.47 -2.18 7.67
N GLY A 130 12.37 -2.19 6.69
CA GLY A 130 13.81 -2.37 6.99
C GLY A 130 14.28 -3.80 7.21
N ASN A 131 13.63 -4.80 6.59
CA ASN A 131 14.19 -6.15 6.45
C ASN A 131 14.48 -6.94 7.74
N TRP A 132 13.85 -6.61 8.86
CA TRP A 132 14.18 -7.22 10.15
C TRP A 132 13.44 -8.54 10.43
N MET A 133 12.44 -8.91 9.62
CA MET A 133 11.73 -10.19 9.80
C MET A 133 12.71 -11.37 9.70
N PRO A 134 12.42 -12.52 10.35
CA PRO A 134 13.27 -13.70 10.28
C PRO A 134 13.60 -14.11 8.85
N ASP A 135 14.81 -14.64 8.66
CA ASP A 135 15.34 -15.15 7.38
C ASP A 135 15.48 -14.13 6.23
N ASN A 136 15.15 -12.86 6.45
CA ASN A 136 15.12 -11.84 5.39
C ASN A 136 16.49 -11.22 5.04
N GLY A 137 17.61 -11.79 5.46
CA GLY A 137 18.94 -11.24 5.19
C GLY A 137 19.29 -10.09 6.13
N LYS A 138 20.17 -9.16 5.70
CA LYS A 138 20.68 -8.10 6.59
C LYS A 138 19.60 -7.05 6.88
N PRO A 139 19.27 -6.78 8.16
CA PRO A 139 18.37 -5.69 8.54
C PRO A 139 18.89 -4.33 8.05
N GLN A 140 17.98 -3.46 7.63
CA GLN A 140 18.23 -2.09 7.19
C GLN A 140 17.39 -1.12 8.03
N GLN A 141 17.70 0.17 7.92
CA GLN A 141 16.89 1.19 8.56
C GLN A 141 15.50 1.27 7.89
N PRO A 142 14.40 1.30 8.67
CA PRO A 142 13.07 1.59 8.14
C PRO A 142 13.05 2.97 7.48
N LYS A 143 12.24 3.12 6.44
CA LYS A 143 12.16 4.38 5.69
C LYS A 143 10.79 4.61 5.06
N LEU A 144 10.49 5.88 4.86
CA LEU A 144 9.45 6.36 3.97
C LEU A 144 10.12 6.95 2.73
N VAL A 145 9.71 6.49 1.56
CA VAL A 145 10.15 7.06 0.27
C VAL A 145 8.95 7.45 -0.57
N ALA A 146 9.13 8.42 -1.45
CA ALA A 146 8.15 8.72 -2.49
C ALA A 146 8.84 8.85 -3.85
N PHE A 147 8.17 8.35 -4.88
CA PHE A 147 8.61 8.42 -6.26
C PHE A 147 7.58 9.15 -7.09
N ASP A 148 8.01 10.10 -7.91
CA ASP A 148 7.16 10.66 -8.96
C ASP A 148 6.89 9.55 -10.00
N ILE A 149 5.61 9.22 -10.23
CA ILE A 149 5.26 8.05 -11.06
C ILE A 149 5.54 8.26 -12.54
N ASN A 150 5.67 9.51 -12.99
CA ASN A 150 5.86 9.88 -14.40
C ASN A 150 7.35 9.83 -14.78
N THR A 151 8.18 10.42 -13.93
CA THR A 151 9.64 10.49 -14.10
C THR A 151 10.37 9.30 -13.47
N ARG A 152 9.70 8.54 -12.60
CA ARG A 152 10.25 7.41 -11.82
C ARG A 152 11.39 7.83 -10.88
N LYS A 153 11.50 9.12 -10.58
CA LYS A 153 12.54 9.68 -9.71
C LYS A 153 12.09 9.65 -8.25
N GLN A 154 13.02 9.34 -7.35
CA GLN A 154 12.79 9.53 -5.92
C GLN A 154 12.68 11.04 -5.63
N VAL A 155 11.53 11.47 -5.13
CA VAL A 155 11.24 12.87 -4.80
C VAL A 155 11.19 13.12 -3.30
N PHE A 156 11.03 12.07 -2.49
CA PHE A 156 11.09 12.14 -1.04
C PHE A 156 11.82 10.92 -0.47
N ARG A 157 12.53 11.15 0.63
CA ARG A 157 13.08 10.09 1.47
C ARG A 157 13.23 10.59 2.90
N MET A 158 12.82 9.76 3.84
CA MET A 158 13.10 9.88 5.26
C MET A 158 13.47 8.49 5.79
N ASP A 159 14.69 8.34 6.28
CA ASP A 159 15.10 7.15 7.03
C ASP A 159 14.77 7.39 8.50
N PHE A 160 14.04 6.45 9.12
CA PHE A 160 13.54 6.62 10.47
C PHE A 160 14.61 6.23 11.50
N PRO A 161 14.94 7.09 12.47
CA PRO A 161 15.76 6.68 13.60
C PRO A 161 14.99 5.67 14.48
N GLU A 162 15.71 4.96 15.34
CA GLU A 162 15.16 3.83 16.12
C GLU A 162 13.94 4.22 16.96
N GLU A 163 13.91 5.45 17.50
CA GLU A 163 12.78 5.96 18.28
C GLU A 163 11.50 6.19 17.47
N ILE A 164 11.63 6.35 16.14
CA ILE A 164 10.49 6.51 15.23
C ILE A 164 10.14 5.18 14.57
N GLY A 165 11.14 4.46 14.08
CA GLY A 165 11.01 3.16 13.42
C GLY A 165 11.88 2.11 14.10
N PRO A 166 11.46 1.58 15.26
CA PRO A 166 12.25 0.60 15.99
C PRO A 166 12.30 -0.74 15.26
N ARG A 167 13.36 -1.50 15.51
CA ARG A 167 13.43 -2.89 15.08
C ARG A 167 12.22 -3.66 15.62
N GLY A 168 11.56 -4.44 14.76
CA GLY A 168 10.32 -5.14 15.13
C GLY A 168 9.05 -4.38 14.74
N GLY A 169 9.16 -3.15 14.23
CA GLY A 169 8.05 -2.37 13.69
C GLY A 169 7.62 -2.86 12.30
N ILE A 170 6.33 -3.11 12.10
CA ILE A 170 5.73 -3.50 10.81
C ILE A 170 4.92 -2.31 10.33
N MET A 171 5.58 -1.36 9.64
CA MET A 171 4.93 -0.20 9.01
C MET A 171 4.03 -0.68 7.87
N GLN A 172 2.81 -1.10 8.21
CA GLN A 172 1.91 -1.86 7.36
C GLN A 172 1.28 -0.97 6.31
N ASP A 173 0.63 0.10 6.76
CA ASP A 173 -0.24 0.91 5.92
C ASP A 173 0.11 2.40 6.01
N ILE A 174 -0.37 3.18 5.06
CA ILE A 174 -0.11 4.63 5.00
C ILE A 174 -1.30 5.41 4.43
N ALA A 175 -1.63 6.52 5.07
CA ALA A 175 -2.48 7.57 4.54
C ALA A 175 -1.64 8.83 4.30
N VAL A 176 -1.84 9.52 3.17
CA VAL A 176 -1.05 10.70 2.80
C VAL A 176 -1.97 11.88 2.53
N ASP A 177 -1.83 12.95 3.31
CA ASP A 177 -2.39 14.27 3.05
C ASP A 177 -1.27 15.18 2.53
N ALA A 178 -0.96 15.05 1.24
CA ALA A 178 0.08 15.85 0.62
C ALA A 178 -0.25 17.35 0.54
N GLU A 179 -1.53 17.72 0.60
CA GLU A 179 -1.98 19.12 0.55
C GLU A 179 -1.68 19.82 1.87
N ARG A 180 -1.92 19.16 3.00
CA ARG A 180 -1.52 19.66 4.33
C ARG A 180 -0.08 19.31 4.71
N GLY A 181 0.58 18.45 3.94
CA GLY A 181 1.99 18.10 4.11
C GLY A 181 2.23 17.03 5.18
N PHE A 182 1.32 16.08 5.33
CA PHE A 182 1.43 15.00 6.31
C PHE A 182 1.32 13.60 5.69
N ALA A 183 1.99 12.64 6.31
CA ALA A 183 1.73 11.22 6.11
C ALA A 183 1.54 10.52 7.46
N TYR A 184 0.64 9.54 7.50
CA TYR A 184 0.26 8.80 8.70
C TYR A 184 0.48 7.32 8.42
N ILE A 185 1.35 6.68 9.20
CA ILE A 185 1.77 5.29 8.99
C ILE A 185 1.28 4.46 10.16
N ALA A 186 0.55 3.38 9.87
CA ALA A 186 0.18 2.38 10.85
C ALA A 186 1.33 1.39 11.03
N ASP A 187 1.87 1.30 12.24
CA ASP A 187 2.89 0.32 12.60
C ASP A 187 2.27 -0.77 13.48
N CYS A 188 2.08 -1.95 12.89
CA CYS A 188 1.46 -3.11 13.53
C CYS A 188 2.47 -4.04 14.24
N GLY A 189 3.71 -3.56 14.43
CA GLY A 189 4.78 -4.32 15.05
C GLY A 189 4.61 -4.54 16.55
N ALA A 190 5.68 -4.99 17.20
CA ALA A 190 5.66 -5.37 18.62
C ALA A 190 5.23 -4.23 19.56
N THR A 191 5.46 -2.97 19.18
CA THR A 191 4.93 -1.79 19.86
C THR A 191 4.03 -1.03 18.88
N PRO A 192 2.71 -1.28 18.91
CA PRO A 192 1.76 -0.64 18.00
C PRO A 192 1.86 0.88 18.03
N ALA A 193 1.84 1.50 16.86
CA ALA A 193 1.97 2.95 16.77
C ALA A 193 1.28 3.55 15.55
N ILE A 194 1.00 4.85 15.65
CA ILE A 194 0.85 5.73 14.49
C ILE A 194 2.13 6.55 14.39
N VAL A 195 2.81 6.49 13.25
CA VAL A 195 3.92 7.40 12.94
C VAL A 195 3.38 8.52 12.05
N VAL A 196 3.47 9.75 12.54
CA VAL A 196 3.09 10.96 11.80
C VAL A 196 4.35 11.59 11.24
N VAL A 197 4.39 11.81 9.93
CA VAL A 197 5.48 12.46 9.22
C VAL A 197 5.01 13.83 8.75
N ASP A 198 5.73 14.87 9.16
CA ASP A 198 5.63 16.19 8.54
C ASP A 198 6.54 16.20 7.30
N ILE A 199 5.94 16.18 6.13
CA ILE A 199 6.60 16.07 4.83
C ILE A 199 7.44 17.32 4.56
N ASN A 200 6.93 18.49 4.94
CA ASN A 200 7.56 19.78 4.64
C ASN A 200 8.80 20.01 5.51
N ASN A 201 8.69 19.70 6.81
CA ASN A 201 9.77 19.88 7.77
C ASN A 201 10.70 18.66 7.87
N LYS A 202 10.33 17.53 7.26
CA LYS A 202 11.05 16.24 7.34
C LYS A 202 11.27 15.78 8.77
N THR A 203 10.26 15.96 9.61
CA THR A 203 10.23 15.47 10.99
C THR A 203 9.19 14.37 11.11
N ALA A 204 9.33 13.55 12.15
CA ALA A 204 8.38 12.49 12.43
C ALA A 204 8.17 12.34 13.94
N HIS A 205 6.96 11.94 14.30
CA HIS A 205 6.55 11.67 15.66
C HIS A 205 5.88 10.30 15.73
N ARG A 206 6.26 9.50 16.73
CA ARG A 206 5.69 8.17 16.97
C ARG A 206 4.72 8.24 18.15
N PHE A 207 3.45 7.95 17.90
CA PHE A 207 2.38 7.89 18.91
C PHE A 207 2.11 6.44 19.27
N THR A 208 2.32 6.10 20.55
CA THR A 208 2.19 4.74 21.08
C THR A 208 1.31 4.75 22.34
N ASN A 209 1.13 3.57 22.95
CA ASN A 209 0.56 3.42 24.29
C ASN A 209 -0.87 3.96 24.45
N HIS A 210 -1.66 3.91 23.36
CA HIS A 210 -3.09 4.18 23.40
C HIS A 210 -3.88 2.88 23.20
N PRO A 211 -4.93 2.60 24.01
CA PRO A 211 -5.67 1.34 23.92
C PRO A 211 -6.23 1.01 22.54
N SER A 212 -6.68 2.02 21.78
CA SER A 212 -7.21 1.84 20.41
C SER A 212 -6.19 1.33 19.39
N LEU A 213 -4.90 1.32 19.73
CA LEU A 213 -3.85 0.77 18.87
C LEU A 213 -3.70 -0.74 19.05
N ASN A 214 -4.23 -1.31 20.13
CA ASN A 214 -4.02 -2.72 20.45
C ASN A 214 -5.06 -3.62 19.81
N ALA A 215 -4.68 -4.88 19.59
CA ALA A 215 -5.63 -5.93 19.26
C ALA A 215 -6.52 -6.24 20.47
N GLU A 216 -7.79 -6.47 20.22
CA GLU A 216 -8.71 -7.06 21.18
C GLU A 216 -8.60 -8.59 21.16
N ASN A 217 -9.21 -9.25 22.14
CA ASN A 217 -9.18 -10.71 22.23
C ASN A 217 -10.23 -11.38 21.33
N VAL A 218 -10.17 -11.08 20.03
CA VAL A 218 -11.10 -11.56 19.01
C VAL A 218 -10.35 -12.44 18.01
N ASP A 219 -10.90 -13.61 17.69
CA ASP A 219 -10.30 -14.51 16.70
C ASP A 219 -10.71 -14.10 15.28
N LEU A 220 -9.71 -13.95 14.41
CA LEU A 220 -9.95 -13.83 12.97
C LEU A 220 -10.18 -15.22 12.38
N VAL A 221 -11.38 -15.48 11.88
CA VAL A 221 -11.79 -16.78 11.31
C VAL A 221 -12.03 -16.64 9.81
N VAL A 222 -11.31 -17.43 9.01
CA VAL A 222 -11.47 -17.50 7.56
C VAL A 222 -11.79 -18.95 7.19
N GLU A 223 -12.92 -19.18 6.51
CA GLU A 223 -13.38 -20.52 6.12
C GLU A 223 -13.43 -21.52 7.30
N GLY A 224 -13.82 -21.04 8.48
CA GLY A 224 -13.89 -21.83 9.71
C GLY A 224 -12.54 -22.10 10.40
N GLN A 225 -11.43 -21.57 9.88
CA GLN A 225 -10.09 -21.69 10.46
C GLN A 225 -9.68 -20.40 11.16
N ILE A 226 -9.23 -20.50 12.40
CA ILE A 226 -8.64 -19.36 13.13
C ILE A 226 -7.26 -19.07 12.54
N LEU A 227 -7.00 -17.81 12.17
CA LEU A 227 -5.68 -17.37 11.76
C LEU A 227 -4.70 -17.49 12.92
N LYS A 228 -3.52 -18.10 12.67
CA LYS A 228 -2.49 -18.30 13.68
C LYS A 228 -1.10 -17.89 13.19
N PHE A 229 -0.26 -17.41 14.11
CA PHE A 229 1.16 -17.18 13.88
C PHE A 229 2.02 -18.22 14.59
N PRO A 230 3.17 -18.59 14.01
CA PRO A 230 4.14 -19.44 14.67
C PRO A 230 4.82 -18.70 15.82
N ARG A 231 5.12 -19.42 16.90
CA ARG A 231 5.96 -18.98 18.00
C ARG A 231 7.38 -19.53 17.85
N PRO A 232 8.38 -18.93 18.53
CA PRO A 232 9.76 -19.45 18.52
C PRO A 232 9.91 -20.90 18.99
N ASP A 233 8.99 -21.39 19.83
CA ASP A 233 8.96 -22.78 20.33
C ASP A 233 8.30 -23.77 19.35
N GLY A 234 7.87 -23.31 18.16
CA GLY A 234 7.19 -24.11 17.15
C GLY A 234 5.68 -24.28 17.38
N SER A 235 5.13 -23.77 18.49
CA SER A 235 3.68 -23.75 18.72
C SER A 235 2.99 -22.68 17.85
N MET A 236 1.68 -22.83 17.65
CA MET A 236 0.86 -21.86 16.91
C MET A 236 -0.01 -21.06 17.89
N GLN A 237 -0.02 -19.74 17.75
CA GLN A 237 -0.82 -18.82 18.54
C GLN A 237 -1.90 -18.16 17.68
N ASN A 238 -3.11 -17.99 18.21
CA ASN A 238 -4.14 -17.20 17.53
C ASN A 238 -3.62 -15.78 17.24
N ALA A 239 -3.80 -15.33 16.01
CA ALA A 239 -3.34 -14.02 15.58
C ALA A 239 -4.04 -12.92 16.40
N ARG A 240 -3.23 -11.96 16.86
CA ARG A 240 -3.67 -10.73 17.53
C ARG A 240 -2.87 -9.59 16.90
N VAL A 241 -3.32 -9.15 15.73
CA VAL A 241 -2.66 -8.06 15.00
C VAL A 241 -3.30 -6.74 15.44
N PRO A 242 -2.48 -5.79 15.93
CA PRO A 242 -2.92 -4.49 16.44
C PRO A 242 -3.35 -3.57 15.29
N ILE A 243 -3.25 -2.25 15.47
CA ILE A 243 -3.47 -1.25 14.41
C ILE A 243 -2.90 -1.72 13.06
N ASN A 244 -3.71 -1.71 12.01
CA ASN A 244 -3.28 -2.16 10.69
C ASN A 244 -3.78 -1.19 9.59
N PRO A 245 -5.08 -1.15 9.23
CA PRO A 245 -5.55 -0.16 8.28
C PRO A 245 -5.46 1.27 8.83
N ILE A 246 -5.12 2.22 7.96
CA ILE A 246 -5.23 3.65 8.24
C ILE A 246 -5.67 4.41 6.98
N THR A 247 -6.59 5.35 7.13
CA THR A 247 -7.03 6.23 6.05
C THR A 247 -7.41 7.60 6.58
N ILE A 248 -7.62 8.55 5.68
CA ILE A 248 -8.03 9.91 6.00
C ILE A 248 -9.35 10.23 5.29
N SER A 249 -10.24 10.95 5.95
CA SER A 249 -11.46 11.46 5.33
C SER A 249 -11.13 12.36 4.14
N ALA A 250 -12.05 12.46 3.18
CA ALA A 250 -11.83 13.23 1.96
C ALA A 250 -11.60 14.73 2.20
N ASP A 251 -12.12 15.27 3.31
CA ASP A 251 -11.86 16.65 3.74
C ASP A 251 -10.52 16.79 4.50
N GLY A 252 -9.87 15.69 4.88
CA GLY A 252 -8.61 15.67 5.63
C GLY A 252 -8.75 15.89 7.13
N GLU A 253 -9.97 15.96 7.67
CA GLU A 253 -10.21 16.34 9.06
C GLU A 253 -10.20 15.14 10.04
N ILE A 254 -10.39 13.91 9.54
CA ILE A 254 -10.51 12.71 10.36
C ILE A 254 -9.56 11.63 9.85
N ILE A 255 -8.75 11.07 10.75
CA ILE A 255 -7.97 9.86 10.50
C ILE A 255 -8.77 8.67 11.04
N TYR A 256 -9.09 7.73 10.17
CA TYR A 256 -9.66 6.44 10.54
C TYR A 256 -8.56 5.40 10.60
N TYR A 257 -8.53 4.62 11.66
CA TYR A 257 -7.62 3.49 11.83
C TYR A 257 -8.29 2.43 12.69
N GLY A 258 -7.79 1.21 12.66
CA GLY A 258 -8.34 0.13 13.48
C GLY A 258 -7.37 -1.02 13.66
N ALA A 259 -7.60 -1.82 14.70
CA ALA A 259 -6.90 -3.08 14.86
C ALA A 259 -7.47 -4.13 13.90
N MET A 260 -6.62 -5.03 13.39
CA MET A 260 -7.10 -6.14 12.55
C MET A 260 -7.94 -7.13 13.35
N ASN A 261 -7.63 -7.29 14.64
CA ASN A 261 -8.41 -8.06 15.60
C ASN A 261 -9.11 -7.09 16.56
N GLY A 262 -10.38 -6.78 16.30
CA GLY A 262 -11.19 -5.91 17.14
C GLY A 262 -12.63 -5.82 16.68
N GLU A 263 -13.53 -5.41 17.57
CA GLU A 263 -14.95 -5.12 17.28
C GLU A 263 -15.22 -3.62 17.09
N THR A 264 -14.23 -2.76 17.35
CA THR A 264 -14.33 -1.29 17.30
C THR A 264 -13.40 -0.66 16.29
#